data_AF-A0A3R9GW34-F1
#
_entry.id   AF-A0A3R9GW34-F1
#
_cell.length_a   1.000
_cell.length_b   1.000
_cell.length_c   1.000
_cell.angle_alpha   90.00
_cell.angle_beta   90.00
_cell.angle_gamma   90.00
#
_symmetry.space_group_name_H-M   'P 1'
#
loop_
_entity.id
_entity.type
_entity.pdbx_description
1 polymer ?
#
loop_
_entity_poly.entity_id
_entity_poly.type
_entity_poly.pdbx_seq_one_letter_code
_entity_poly.pdbx_strand_id
1 'polypeptide(L)'
;MDNKKNNNDALDVFVEKYIVGNVVVQTLKRRAILRKFLTFLVLISMWLFLLINAYLSPQRIEYTEAQLATSRDFENDSGRIMLTKQVYSEKNGILLLEFETSDYTSSIAKGINAKNLEWMLYAKKQGEDTKMEVIPLANHKIDVIVRNVPEDFEAIALNITNKTMANKDVDVDIEEYNDITSSETRYSSNKKKKKTDTAELSNEVQFMVAAQSDKLKHAYLQDLSREKFALNAFEEEKKFQMKQIEKLQKAIEKLEASIEENRTTLEDLERSGQYLVGSNLTENQEKIENVEKEINGKQMKINQAKDNISTLQNAVDALDRSMQEVHDGTYQFNAPITSVEMDF
;
A
#
# COMPACT_ATOMS: atom_id res chain seq x y z
N MET A 1 27.54 57.92 -2.76
CA MET A 1 28.23 56.96 -3.64
C MET A 1 29.60 56.70 -3.05
N ASP A 2 29.77 55.75 -2.12
CA ASP A 2 31.12 55.48 -1.55
C ASP A 2 31.27 54.13 -0.83
N ASN A 3 30.48 53.10 -1.22
CA ASN A 3 30.58 51.78 -0.58
C ASN A 3 30.95 50.63 -1.54
N LYS A 4 31.31 50.95 -2.80
CA LYS A 4 31.72 49.96 -3.81
C LYS A 4 33.23 49.91 -4.05
N LYS A 5 33.99 50.90 -3.56
CA LYS A 5 35.46 50.98 -3.73
C LYS A 5 36.21 50.27 -2.59
N ASN A 6 35.75 50.42 -1.34
CA ASN A 6 36.39 49.80 -0.16
C ASN A 6 36.34 48.27 -0.13
N ASN A 7 35.31 47.63 -0.68
CA ASN A 7 35.25 46.17 -0.73
C ASN A 7 36.24 45.57 -1.73
N ASN A 8 36.58 46.29 -2.79
CA ASN A 8 37.60 45.84 -3.75
C ASN A 8 39.00 46.00 -3.14
N ASP A 9 39.28 47.10 -2.45
CA ASP A 9 40.57 47.32 -1.78
C ASP A 9 40.81 46.31 -0.64
N ALA A 10 39.77 45.94 0.13
CA ALA A 10 39.91 44.95 1.19
C ALA A 10 40.15 43.53 0.64
N LEU A 11 39.52 43.17 -0.48
CA LEU A 11 39.76 41.92 -1.18
C LEU A 11 41.15 41.90 -1.82
N ASP A 12 41.57 42.99 -2.47
CA ASP A 12 42.89 43.09 -3.11
C ASP A 12 44.02 43.02 -2.07
N VAL A 13 43.88 43.69 -0.93
CA VAL A 13 44.84 43.60 0.18
C VAL A 13 44.87 42.20 0.80
N PHE A 14 43.72 41.53 0.91
CA PHE A 14 43.66 40.15 1.41
C PHE A 14 44.32 39.16 0.44
N VAL A 15 44.03 39.27 -0.86
CA VAL A 15 44.63 38.45 -1.92
C VAL A 15 46.14 38.69 -1.99
N GLU A 16 46.59 39.94 -1.94
CA GLU A 16 48.00 40.26 -2.02
C GLU A 16 48.79 39.74 -0.81
N LYS A 17 48.25 39.91 0.39
CA LYS A 17 48.92 39.49 1.64
C LYS A 17 48.91 37.97 1.85
N TYR A 18 47.80 37.29 1.59
CA TYR A 18 47.65 35.87 1.94
C TYR A 18 47.77 34.90 0.76
N ILE A 19 47.59 35.38 -0.48
CA ILE A 19 47.74 34.55 -1.70
C ILE A 19 49.04 34.88 -2.42
N VAL A 20 49.35 36.15 -2.68
CA VAL A 20 50.54 36.54 -3.48
C VAL A 20 51.82 36.57 -2.65
N GLY A 21 51.75 37.03 -1.39
CA GLY A 21 52.85 37.07 -0.43
C GLY A 21 53.18 35.73 0.24
N ASN A 22 52.35 34.70 0.03
CA ASN A 22 52.59 33.39 0.61
C ASN A 22 53.79 32.72 -0.06
N VAL A 23 54.82 32.41 0.73
CA VAL A 23 56.07 31.78 0.29
C VAL A 23 55.79 30.54 -0.56
N VAL A 24 54.78 29.75 -0.17
CA VAL A 24 54.34 28.54 -0.89
C VAL A 24 53.87 28.88 -2.31
N VAL A 25 53.06 29.91 -2.47
CA VAL A 25 52.51 30.36 -3.77
C VAL A 25 53.62 30.93 -4.66
N GLN A 26 54.57 31.67 -4.10
CA GLN A 26 55.72 32.18 -4.85
C GLN A 26 56.65 31.05 -5.32
N THR A 27 56.91 30.04 -4.49
CA THR A 27 57.65 28.84 -4.90
C THR A 27 56.94 28.02 -5.99
N LEU A 28 55.61 27.93 -5.93
CA LEU A 28 54.78 27.24 -6.94
C LEU A 28 54.67 28.02 -8.27
N LYS A 29 54.73 29.35 -8.24
CA LYS A 29 54.80 30.19 -9.46
C LYS A 29 56.09 29.94 -10.23
N ARG A 30 57.23 29.81 -9.53
CA ARG A 30 58.57 29.71 -10.11
C ARG A 30 58.91 28.32 -10.65
N ARG A 31 58.29 27.25 -10.14
CA ARG A 31 58.57 25.86 -10.53
C ARG A 31 57.37 25.20 -11.22
N ALA A 32 57.36 25.23 -12.55
CA ALA A 32 56.27 24.70 -13.36
C ALA A 32 56.00 23.19 -13.11
N ILE A 33 57.05 22.40 -12.88
CA ILE A 33 56.95 20.96 -12.59
C ILE A 33 56.29 20.73 -11.22
N LEU A 34 56.68 21.51 -10.19
CA LEU A 34 56.14 21.39 -8.84
C LEU A 34 54.63 21.71 -8.81
N ARG A 35 54.21 22.73 -9.55
CA ARG A 35 52.79 23.10 -9.69
C ARG A 35 51.98 21.97 -10.34
N LYS A 36 52.46 21.42 -11.46
CA LYS A 36 51.79 20.30 -12.16
C LYS A 36 51.71 19.06 -11.27
N PHE A 37 52.75 18.77 -10.50
CA PHE A 37 52.79 17.66 -9.55
C PHE A 37 51.79 17.85 -8.41
N LEU A 38 51.72 19.04 -7.80
CA LEU A 38 50.76 19.33 -6.72
C LEU A 38 49.31 19.27 -7.22
N THR A 39 49.03 19.82 -8.41
CA THR A 39 47.68 19.72 -9.00
C THR A 39 47.30 18.27 -9.29
N PHE A 40 48.25 17.45 -9.73
CA PHE A 40 48.02 16.02 -9.95
C PHE A 40 47.75 15.27 -8.65
N LEU A 41 48.49 15.59 -7.57
CA LEU A 41 48.29 14.98 -6.26
C LEU A 41 46.93 15.36 -5.66
N VAL A 42 46.50 16.62 -5.78
CA VAL A 42 45.17 17.06 -5.35
C VAL A 42 44.08 16.34 -6.14
N LEU A 43 44.20 16.26 -7.46
CA LEU A 43 43.26 15.52 -8.30
C LEU A 43 43.18 14.04 -7.86
N ILE A 44 44.32 13.36 -7.71
CA ILE A 44 44.36 11.96 -7.24
C ILE A 44 43.73 11.81 -5.86
N SER A 45 43.97 12.75 -4.94
CA SER A 45 43.36 12.69 -3.61
C SER A 45 41.84 12.79 -3.67
N MET A 46 41.31 13.61 -4.59
CA MET A 46 39.87 13.74 -4.82
C MET A 46 39.29 12.46 -5.43
N TRP A 47 40.00 11.83 -6.36
CA TRP A 47 39.62 10.51 -6.92
C TRP A 47 39.66 9.40 -5.87
N LEU A 48 40.70 9.33 -5.04
CA LEU A 48 40.80 8.38 -3.93
C LEU A 48 39.68 8.60 -2.92
N PHE A 49 39.37 9.85 -2.59
CA PHE A 49 38.25 10.17 -1.71
C PHE A 49 36.91 9.69 -2.30
N LEU A 50 36.65 9.94 -3.58
CA LEU A 50 35.46 9.42 -4.26
C LEU A 50 35.41 7.89 -4.26
N LEU A 51 36.53 7.22 -4.53
CA LEU A 51 36.60 5.74 -4.53
C LEU A 51 36.38 5.15 -3.14
N ILE A 52 36.94 5.77 -2.08
CA ILE A 52 36.73 5.34 -0.69
C ILE A 52 35.26 5.54 -0.31
N ASN A 53 34.65 6.68 -0.67
CA ASN A 53 33.23 6.91 -0.42
C ASN A 53 32.33 5.97 -1.23
N ALA A 54 32.70 5.62 -2.46
CA ALA A 54 31.98 4.64 -3.26
C ALA A 54 32.11 3.22 -2.69
N TYR A 55 33.29 2.86 -2.15
CA TYR A 55 33.53 1.57 -1.51
C TYR A 55 32.81 1.44 -0.16
N LEU A 56 32.74 2.53 0.60
CA LEU A 56 32.00 2.60 1.87
C LEU A 56 30.51 2.88 1.68
N SER A 57 30.08 3.23 0.47
CA SER A 57 28.66 3.47 0.17
C SER A 57 27.89 2.15 0.33
N PRO A 58 26.75 2.14 1.02
CA PRO A 58 25.84 1.00 1.02
C PRO A 58 25.50 0.62 -0.42
N GLN A 59 25.54 -0.67 -0.73
CA GLN A 59 25.08 -1.17 -2.02
C GLN A 59 23.59 -0.87 -2.15
N ARG A 60 23.17 -0.24 -3.26
CA ARG A 60 21.76 -0.12 -3.59
C ARG A 60 21.25 -1.50 -3.96
N ILE A 61 20.35 -2.04 -3.15
CA ILE A 61 19.64 -3.27 -3.47
C ILE A 61 18.40 -2.86 -4.26
N GLU A 62 18.40 -3.18 -5.55
CA GLU A 62 17.22 -2.96 -6.40
C GLU A 62 16.31 -4.18 -6.33
N TYR A 63 15.07 -3.97 -5.91
CA TYR A 63 14.03 -4.99 -5.91
C TYR A 63 13.14 -4.83 -7.14
N THR A 64 12.72 -5.95 -7.72
CA THR A 64 11.78 -5.92 -8.84
C THR A 64 10.37 -5.56 -8.37
N GLU A 65 9.56 -4.96 -9.24
CA GLU A 65 8.15 -4.67 -8.95
C GLU A 65 7.38 -5.94 -8.54
N ALA A 66 7.69 -7.08 -9.18
CA ALA A 66 7.08 -8.36 -8.87
C ALA A 66 7.44 -8.86 -7.46
N GLN A 67 8.63 -8.54 -6.94
CA GLN A 67 9.02 -8.89 -5.58
C GLN A 67 8.36 -7.98 -4.53
N LEU A 68 8.17 -6.71 -4.85
CA LEU A 68 7.49 -5.73 -4.00
C LEU A 68 5.97 -5.67 -4.23
N ALA A 69 5.41 -6.64 -4.94
CA ALA A 69 3.99 -6.68 -5.25
C ALA A 69 3.16 -6.77 -3.96
N THR A 70 2.19 -5.87 -3.82
CA THR A 70 1.34 -5.74 -2.63
C THR A 70 -0.01 -6.42 -2.78
N SER A 71 -0.23 -7.17 -3.86
CA SER A 71 -1.46 -7.96 -4.08
C SER A 71 -1.08 -9.33 -4.60
N ARG A 72 -1.60 -10.38 -3.96
CA ARG A 72 -1.34 -11.77 -4.33
C ARG A 72 -2.63 -12.57 -4.25
N ASP A 73 -2.92 -13.33 -5.31
CA ASP A 73 -3.92 -14.40 -5.29
C ASP A 73 -3.22 -15.70 -4.87
N PHE A 74 -3.90 -16.54 -4.09
CA PHE A 74 -3.41 -17.89 -3.77
C PHE A 74 -3.63 -18.79 -4.99
N GLU A 75 -2.64 -19.60 -5.39
CA GLU A 75 -2.74 -20.43 -6.60
C GLU A 75 -3.83 -21.51 -6.47
N ASN A 76 -4.13 -21.93 -5.24
CA ASN A 76 -5.23 -22.82 -4.95
C ASN A 76 -6.62 -22.14 -5.01
N ASP A 77 -6.75 -20.94 -5.59
CA ASP A 77 -8.02 -20.19 -5.73
C ASP A 77 -8.80 -20.02 -4.42
N SER A 78 -8.13 -20.15 -3.27
CA SER A 78 -8.76 -20.00 -1.95
C SER A 78 -9.07 -18.55 -1.61
N GLY A 79 -8.42 -17.59 -2.30
CA GLY A 79 -8.68 -16.17 -2.12
C GLY A 79 -7.57 -15.24 -2.60
N ARG A 80 -7.64 -14.01 -2.12
CA ARG A 80 -6.65 -12.94 -2.31
C ARG A 80 -6.26 -12.32 -0.99
N ILE A 81 -5.02 -11.87 -0.91
CA ILE A 81 -4.52 -11.01 0.16
C ILE A 81 -3.77 -9.81 -0.42
N MET A 82 -4.01 -8.64 0.17
CA MET A 82 -3.47 -7.35 -0.27
C MET A 82 -2.82 -6.62 0.90
N LEU A 83 -1.56 -6.23 0.75
CA LEU A 83 -0.82 -5.35 1.67
C LEU A 83 -1.13 -3.89 1.34
N THR A 84 -2.02 -3.27 2.10
CA THR A 84 -2.57 -1.93 1.79
C THR A 84 -1.75 -0.79 2.40
N LYS A 85 -1.05 -1.04 3.50
CA LYS A 85 -0.24 -0.03 4.20
C LYS A 85 1.03 -0.63 4.77
N GLN A 86 2.12 0.14 4.69
CA GLN A 86 3.43 -0.20 5.24
C GLN A 86 4.02 1.05 5.90
N VAL A 87 4.24 1.01 7.22
CA VAL A 87 4.80 2.13 7.98
C VAL A 87 5.90 1.64 8.90
N TYR A 88 7.10 2.21 8.77
CA TYR A 88 8.22 1.95 9.65
C TYR A 88 8.52 3.17 10.55
N SER A 89 8.72 2.90 11.83
CA SER A 89 9.12 3.88 12.83
C SER A 89 10.53 3.59 13.31
N GLU A 90 11.50 4.28 12.71
CA GLU A 90 12.94 4.17 13.02
C GLU A 90 13.23 4.35 14.52
N LYS A 91 12.51 5.26 15.18
CA LYS A 91 12.76 5.65 16.57
C LYS A 91 12.53 4.52 17.59
N ASN A 92 11.64 3.58 17.29
CA ASN A 92 11.30 2.47 18.20
C ASN A 92 11.26 1.11 17.49
N GLY A 93 11.73 1.02 16.25
CA GLY A 93 11.85 -0.24 15.53
C GLY A 93 10.51 -0.96 15.33
N ILE A 94 9.41 -0.21 15.15
CA ILE A 94 8.08 -0.78 14.89
C ILE A 94 7.78 -0.70 13.40
N LEU A 95 7.42 -1.83 12.79
CA LEU A 95 6.87 -1.92 11.45
C LEU A 95 5.39 -2.30 11.55
N LEU A 96 4.51 -1.43 11.06
CA LEU A 96 3.08 -1.68 10.93
C LEU A 96 2.74 -2.02 9.48
N LEU A 97 2.05 -3.13 9.29
CA LEU A 97 1.54 -3.60 8.02
C LEU A 97 0.02 -3.80 8.14
N GLU A 98 -0.74 -3.32 7.16
CA GLU A 98 -2.18 -3.56 7.09
C GLU A 98 -2.50 -4.43 5.87
N PHE A 99 -3.28 -5.48 6.09
CA PHE A 99 -3.71 -6.40 5.06
C PHE A 99 -5.23 -6.41 4.91
N GLU A 100 -5.69 -6.58 3.67
CA GLU A 100 -7.09 -6.88 3.32
C GLU A 100 -7.17 -8.23 2.63
N THR A 101 -8.20 -9.01 2.93
CA THR A 101 -8.40 -10.35 2.39
C THR A 101 -9.73 -10.50 1.68
N SER A 102 -9.76 -11.37 0.67
CA SER A 102 -10.99 -11.77 -0.03
C SER A 102 -11.03 -13.29 -0.13
N ASP A 103 -12.11 -13.90 0.33
CA ASP A 103 -12.36 -15.34 0.24
C ASP A 103 -13.13 -15.64 -1.05
N TYR A 104 -12.56 -16.52 -1.90
CA TYR A 104 -13.18 -16.94 -3.16
C TYR A 104 -13.97 -18.26 -3.04
N THR A 105 -13.91 -18.92 -1.88
CA THR A 105 -14.59 -20.20 -1.62
C THR A 105 -16.06 -20.02 -1.24
N SER A 106 -16.49 -18.79 -0.95
CA SER A 106 -17.86 -18.46 -0.54
C SER A 106 -18.60 -17.67 -1.60
N SER A 107 -19.91 -17.92 -1.73
CA SER A 107 -20.81 -17.11 -2.57
C SER A 107 -21.14 -15.74 -1.97
N ILE A 108 -20.78 -15.52 -0.70
CA ILE A 108 -20.94 -14.25 -0.01
C ILE A 108 -19.59 -13.53 -0.02
N ALA A 109 -19.59 -12.25 -0.40
CA ALA A 109 -18.41 -11.40 -0.33
C ALA A 109 -17.95 -11.28 1.13
N LYS A 110 -16.85 -11.95 1.46
CA LYS A 110 -16.24 -11.95 2.79
C LYS A 110 -14.72 -12.08 2.68
N GLY A 111 -14.04 -11.82 3.78
CA GLY A 111 -12.61 -12.03 3.94
C GLY A 111 -12.27 -13.47 4.27
N ILE A 112 -11.00 -13.84 4.08
CA ILE A 112 -10.49 -15.13 4.52
C ILE A 112 -10.56 -15.14 6.05
N ASN A 113 -11.08 -16.24 6.63
CA ASN A 113 -11.08 -16.37 8.08
C ASN A 113 -9.63 -16.40 8.58
N ALA A 114 -9.25 -15.44 9.42
CA ALA A 114 -7.88 -15.31 9.90
C ALA A 114 -7.39 -16.55 10.68
N LYS A 115 -8.27 -17.40 11.22
CA LYS A 115 -7.89 -18.69 11.81
C LYS A 115 -7.27 -19.67 10.81
N ASN A 116 -7.57 -19.48 9.52
CA ASN A 116 -7.04 -20.30 8.43
C ASN A 116 -5.74 -19.72 7.86
N LEU A 117 -5.29 -18.56 8.32
CA LEU A 117 -4.05 -17.95 7.86
C LEU A 117 -2.92 -18.24 8.84
N GLU A 118 -1.87 -18.87 8.35
CA GLU A 118 -0.61 -19.08 9.06
C GLU A 118 0.43 -18.10 8.54
N TRP A 119 1.20 -17.51 9.45
CA TRP A 119 2.11 -16.41 9.16
C TRP A 119 3.52 -16.79 9.58
N MET A 120 4.49 -16.58 8.69
CA MET A 120 5.91 -16.77 8.98
C MET A 120 6.67 -15.49 8.64
N LEU A 121 7.62 -15.13 9.49
CA LEU A 121 8.43 -13.93 9.37
C LEU A 121 9.88 -14.32 9.08
N TYR A 122 10.49 -13.70 8.07
CA TYR A 122 11.88 -13.90 7.71
C TYR A 122 12.59 -12.55 7.52
N ALA A 123 13.84 -12.45 7.96
CA ALA A 123 14.69 -11.30 7.68
C ALA A 123 16.16 -11.74 7.53
N LYS A 124 16.89 -11.07 6.64
CA LYS A 124 18.32 -11.36 6.42
C LYS A 124 19.21 -10.86 7.57
N LYS A 125 18.83 -9.74 8.19
CA LYS A 125 19.42 -9.22 9.43
C LYS A 125 18.33 -9.17 10.49
N GLN A 126 18.62 -9.71 11.66
CA GLN A 126 17.66 -9.86 12.76
C GLN A 126 18.05 -8.95 13.93
N GLY A 127 17.07 -8.34 14.59
CA GLY A 127 17.26 -7.82 15.95
C GLY A 127 17.12 -8.95 16.96
N GLU A 128 17.78 -8.87 18.12
CA GLU A 128 17.83 -9.97 19.11
C GLU A 128 16.46 -10.40 19.69
N ASP A 129 15.36 -9.73 19.36
CA ASP A 129 14.00 -10.05 19.83
C ASP A 129 12.93 -9.63 18.80
N THR A 130 13.19 -9.79 17.49
CA THR A 130 12.20 -9.42 16.47
C THR A 130 10.97 -10.33 16.56
N LYS A 131 9.80 -9.73 16.82
CA LYS A 131 8.53 -10.47 17.02
C LYS A 131 7.42 -9.87 16.17
N MET A 132 6.59 -10.74 15.61
CA MET A 132 5.40 -10.36 14.86
C MET A 132 4.13 -10.64 15.68
N GLU A 133 3.22 -9.68 15.69
CA GLU A 133 1.88 -9.80 16.26
C GLU A 133 0.86 -9.63 15.14
N VAL A 134 0.00 -10.63 14.94
CA VAL A 134 -1.06 -10.63 13.93
C VAL A 134 -2.40 -10.39 14.62
N ILE A 135 -3.05 -9.28 14.30
CA ILE A 135 -4.27 -8.79 14.92
C ILE A 135 -5.40 -8.82 13.87
N PRO A 136 -6.28 -9.82 13.91
CA PRO A 136 -7.39 -9.94 12.96
C PRO A 136 -8.52 -8.98 13.33
N LEU A 137 -8.85 -8.06 12.43
CA LEU A 137 -9.86 -7.03 12.64
C LEU A 137 -11.19 -7.39 11.96
N ALA A 138 -12.20 -6.54 12.16
CA ALA A 138 -13.45 -6.62 11.40
C ALA A 138 -13.23 -6.23 9.92
N ASN A 139 -14.23 -6.49 9.06
CA ASN A 139 -14.23 -6.08 7.65
C ASN A 139 -13.04 -6.61 6.83
N HIS A 140 -12.62 -7.84 7.08
CA HIS A 140 -11.62 -8.56 6.28
C HIS A 140 -10.19 -8.01 6.40
N LYS A 141 -9.96 -7.14 7.39
CA LYS A 141 -8.68 -6.49 7.66
C LYS A 141 -7.86 -7.25 8.69
N ILE A 142 -6.55 -7.20 8.55
CA ILE A 142 -5.59 -7.79 9.48
C ILE A 142 -4.43 -6.80 9.65
N ASP A 143 -4.18 -6.41 10.88
CA ASP A 143 -3.01 -5.61 11.22
C ASP A 143 -1.88 -6.54 11.66
N VAL A 144 -0.68 -6.29 11.15
CA VAL A 144 0.52 -7.02 11.50
C VAL A 144 1.57 -6.05 12.01
N ILE A 145 2.03 -6.29 13.24
CA ILE A 145 2.99 -5.44 13.92
C ILE A 145 4.28 -6.24 14.11
N VAL A 146 5.37 -5.79 13.50
CA VAL A 146 6.69 -6.36 13.73
C VAL A 146 7.49 -5.41 14.61
N ARG A 147 7.88 -5.89 15.79
CA ARG A 147 8.63 -5.13 16.81
C ARG A 147 10.10 -5.47 16.75
N ASN A 148 10.95 -4.55 17.22
CA ASN A 148 12.40 -4.70 17.24
C ASN A 148 12.99 -4.91 15.84
N VAL A 149 12.48 -4.18 14.84
CA VAL A 149 13.06 -4.12 13.49
C VAL A 149 14.23 -3.14 13.49
N PRO A 150 15.47 -3.57 13.16
CA PRO A 150 16.65 -2.72 13.22
C PRO A 150 16.58 -1.59 12.17
N GLU A 151 17.18 -0.44 12.46
CA GLU A 151 17.18 0.74 11.57
C GLU A 151 17.82 0.45 10.20
N ASP A 152 18.81 -0.45 10.16
CA ASP A 152 19.55 -0.84 8.96
C ASP A 152 19.02 -2.12 8.30
N PHE A 153 17.76 -2.50 8.56
CA PHE A 153 17.15 -3.67 7.92
C PHE A 153 17.11 -3.51 6.39
N GLU A 154 17.44 -4.58 5.66
CA GLU A 154 17.41 -4.54 4.19
C GLU A 154 16.00 -4.81 3.66
N ALA A 155 15.44 -5.95 4.08
CA ALA A 155 14.06 -6.35 3.81
C ALA A 155 13.58 -7.38 4.85
N ILE A 156 12.26 -7.40 5.04
CA ILE A 156 11.52 -8.40 5.79
C ILE A 156 10.60 -9.11 4.81
N ALA A 157 10.58 -10.44 4.85
CA ALA A 157 9.63 -11.25 4.10
C ALA A 157 8.59 -11.84 5.06
N LEU A 158 7.33 -11.81 4.61
CA LEU A 158 6.20 -12.44 5.29
C LEU A 158 5.64 -13.52 4.37
N ASN A 159 5.68 -14.76 4.81
CA ASN A 159 4.95 -15.83 4.15
C ASN A 159 3.61 -16.03 4.83
N ILE A 160 2.59 -16.22 4.01
CA ILE A 160 1.22 -16.40 4.46
C ILE A 160 0.67 -17.63 3.79
N THR A 161 0.29 -18.63 4.57
CA THR A 161 -0.30 -19.88 4.10
C THR A 161 -1.80 -19.88 4.39
N ASN A 162 -2.62 -20.07 3.37
CA ASN A 162 -4.07 -20.19 3.50
C ASN A 162 -4.49 -21.66 3.60
N LYS A 163 -4.98 -22.05 4.77
CA LYS A 163 -5.50 -23.39 5.08
C LYS A 163 -6.99 -23.55 4.74
N THR A 164 -7.61 -22.57 4.09
CA THR A 164 -8.99 -22.68 3.61
C THR A 164 -9.04 -23.71 2.49
N MET A 165 -9.85 -24.76 2.66
CA MET A 165 -10.07 -25.79 1.65
C MET A 165 -10.70 -25.15 0.41
N ALA A 166 -10.03 -25.18 -0.73
CA ALA A 166 -10.62 -24.71 -1.96
C ALA A 166 -11.62 -25.73 -2.51
N ASN A 167 -12.65 -25.27 -3.21
CA ASN A 167 -13.67 -26.15 -3.79
C ASN A 167 -13.07 -27.20 -4.76
N LYS A 168 -11.94 -26.88 -5.40
CA LYS A 168 -11.20 -27.78 -6.30
C LYS A 168 -10.35 -28.83 -5.59
N ASP A 169 -10.15 -28.70 -4.28
CA ASP A 169 -9.38 -29.64 -3.46
C ASP A 169 -10.27 -30.72 -2.82
N VAL A 170 -11.58 -30.68 -3.06
CA VAL A 170 -12.54 -31.67 -2.57
C VAL A 170 -12.81 -32.70 -3.67
N ASP A 171 -12.10 -33.81 -3.61
CA ASP A 171 -12.40 -34.98 -4.43
C ASP A 171 -13.62 -35.71 -3.86
N VAL A 172 -14.74 -35.67 -4.60
CA VAL A 172 -15.98 -36.39 -4.27
C VAL A 172 -16.22 -37.56 -5.22
N ASP A 173 -15.26 -37.84 -6.11
CA ASP A 173 -15.38 -38.93 -7.05
C ASP A 173 -15.19 -40.26 -6.32
N ILE A 174 -16.00 -41.24 -6.71
CA ILE A 174 -15.92 -42.60 -6.15
C ILE A 174 -14.82 -43.32 -6.91
N GLU A 175 -13.76 -43.74 -6.22
CA GLU A 175 -12.75 -44.62 -6.79
C GLU A 175 -13.42 -45.92 -7.31
N GLU A 176 -13.44 -46.12 -8.63
CA GLU A 176 -14.02 -47.32 -9.23
C GLU A 176 -13.15 -48.55 -8.94
N TYR A 177 -13.78 -49.66 -8.53
CA TYR A 177 -13.14 -50.95 -8.19
C TYR A 177 -12.22 -51.52 -9.30
N ASN A 178 -12.43 -51.11 -10.56
CA ASN A 178 -11.59 -51.54 -11.69
C ASN A 178 -10.18 -50.92 -11.68
N ASP A 179 -9.96 -49.83 -10.91
CA ASP A 179 -8.63 -49.22 -10.78
C ASP A 179 -7.74 -49.99 -9.77
N ILE A 180 -8.35 -50.74 -8.85
CA ILE A 180 -7.66 -51.62 -7.88
C ILE A 180 -7.29 -52.98 -8.51
N THR A 181 -8.03 -53.44 -9.52
CA THR A 181 -7.91 -54.81 -10.05
C THR A 181 -7.04 -54.91 -11.31
N SER A 182 -6.28 -53.87 -11.65
CA SER A 182 -5.32 -53.87 -12.77
C SER A 182 -3.91 -54.29 -12.32
N SER A 183 -3.81 -55.23 -11.38
CA SER A 183 -2.54 -55.75 -10.87
C SER A 183 -2.35 -57.22 -11.23
N GLU A 184 -2.36 -57.60 -12.51
CA GLU A 184 -1.76 -58.89 -12.94
C GLU A 184 -1.57 -58.99 -14.47
N THR A 185 -0.54 -58.34 -15.00
CA THR A 185 0.40 -59.02 -15.93
C THR A 185 1.70 -58.24 -16.03
N ARG A 186 2.75 -58.80 -15.43
CA ARG A 186 4.13 -58.37 -15.63
C ARG A 186 4.60 -58.85 -17.00
N TYR A 187 4.64 -57.97 -18.00
CA TYR A 187 5.65 -58.05 -19.06
C TYR A 187 6.26 -56.67 -19.27
N SER A 188 7.58 -56.66 -19.20
CA SER A 188 8.47 -55.52 -19.22
C SER A 188 8.18 -54.56 -20.38
N SER A 189 7.70 -53.36 -20.06
CA SER A 189 8.12 -52.15 -20.77
C SER A 189 8.12 -51.01 -19.76
N ASN A 190 9.27 -50.34 -19.62
CA ASN A 190 9.42 -49.12 -18.86
C ASN A 190 8.52 -48.02 -19.46
N LYS A 191 7.24 -48.01 -19.09
CA LYS A 191 6.43 -46.80 -19.12
C LYS A 191 6.35 -46.32 -17.69
N LYS A 192 7.26 -45.39 -17.38
CA LYS A 192 7.09 -44.41 -16.31
C LYS A 192 5.60 -44.10 -16.23
N LYS A 193 4.97 -44.38 -15.09
CA LYS A 193 3.77 -43.63 -14.71
C LYS A 193 4.17 -42.18 -14.91
N LYS A 194 3.63 -41.54 -15.94
CA LYS A 194 3.53 -40.09 -15.91
C LYS A 194 2.69 -39.88 -14.67
N LYS A 195 3.35 -39.50 -13.56
CA LYS A 195 2.80 -38.47 -12.70
C LYS A 195 2.29 -37.44 -13.70
N THR A 196 0.99 -37.33 -13.86
CA THR A 196 0.44 -36.04 -14.28
C THR A 196 1.00 -35.10 -13.22
N ASP A 197 1.98 -34.31 -13.63
CA ASP A 197 2.49 -33.18 -12.86
C ASP A 197 1.35 -32.14 -12.80
N THR A 198 0.24 -32.49 -12.15
CA THR A 198 -0.59 -31.46 -11.52
C THR A 198 0.27 -31.01 -10.37
N ALA A 199 1.08 -29.98 -10.60
CA ALA A 199 1.76 -29.29 -9.52
C ALA A 199 0.69 -28.97 -8.48
N GLU A 200 0.87 -29.45 -7.24
CA GLU A 200 0.04 -29.02 -6.13
C GLU A 200 0.08 -27.49 -6.12
N LEU A 201 -1.07 -26.87 -6.34
CA LEU A 201 -1.16 -25.43 -6.44
C LEU A 201 -0.82 -24.84 -5.08
N SER A 202 0.12 -23.90 -5.04
CA SER A 202 0.58 -23.32 -3.77
C SER A 202 -0.56 -22.60 -3.06
N ASN A 203 -0.75 -22.92 -1.78
CA ASN A 203 -1.60 -22.17 -0.87
C ASN A 203 -0.80 -21.13 -0.06
N GLU A 204 0.44 -20.85 -0.46
CA GLU A 204 1.35 -19.93 0.19
C GLU A 204 1.68 -18.75 -0.72
N VAL A 205 1.70 -17.55 -0.15
CA VAL A 205 2.15 -16.33 -0.81
C VAL A 205 3.19 -15.61 0.04
N GLN A 206 4.12 -14.93 -0.62
CA GLN A 206 5.16 -14.13 0.03
C GLN A 206 5.01 -12.64 -0.28
N PHE A 207 5.12 -11.83 0.77
CA PHE A 207 5.25 -10.38 0.70
C PHE A 207 6.64 -9.96 1.17
N MET A 208 7.24 -8.99 0.50
CA MET A 208 8.53 -8.44 0.88
C MET A 208 8.40 -6.94 1.15
N VAL A 209 8.81 -6.54 2.35
CA VAL A 209 8.84 -5.16 2.82
C VAL A 209 10.30 -4.73 2.89
N ALA A 210 10.72 -3.94 1.91
CA ALA A 210 12.08 -3.44 1.80
C ALA A 210 12.22 -2.03 2.39
N ALA A 211 13.30 -1.78 3.12
CA ALA A 211 13.56 -0.46 3.72
C ALA A 211 13.70 0.66 2.68
N GLN A 212 14.14 0.33 1.47
CA GLN A 212 14.29 1.29 0.35
C GLN A 212 13.09 1.30 -0.61
N SER A 213 11.97 0.68 -0.24
CA SER A 213 10.76 0.66 -1.08
C SER A 213 10.03 2.00 -1.06
N ASP A 214 9.53 2.44 -2.22
CA ASP A 214 8.60 3.58 -2.34
C ASP A 214 7.26 3.36 -1.63
N LYS A 215 6.90 2.10 -1.33
CA LYS A 215 5.68 1.73 -0.62
C LYS A 215 5.81 1.88 0.89
N LEU A 216 7.04 1.85 1.42
CA LEU A 216 7.29 1.98 2.85
C LEU A 216 7.30 3.45 3.25
N LYS A 217 6.42 3.83 4.18
CA LYS A 217 6.39 5.17 4.74
C LYS A 217 7.18 5.20 6.05
N HIS A 218 7.98 6.23 6.23
CA HIS A 218 8.71 6.47 7.47
C HIS A 218 7.94 7.47 8.33
N ALA A 219 7.42 7.02 9.47
CA ALA A 219 6.67 7.85 10.40
C ALA A 219 6.79 7.31 11.83
N TYR A 220 6.72 8.20 12.81
CA TYR A 220 6.71 7.78 14.21
C TYR A 220 5.43 7.02 14.55
N LEU A 221 5.59 5.80 15.05
CA LEU A 221 4.51 4.98 15.61
C LEU A 221 4.67 4.98 17.13
N GLN A 222 3.60 5.20 17.87
CA GLN A 222 3.65 5.02 19.32
C GLN A 222 3.78 3.53 19.64
N ASP A 223 4.56 3.20 20.67
CA ASP A 223 4.60 1.85 21.19
C ASP A 223 3.37 1.61 22.06
N LEU A 224 2.35 1.01 21.46
CA LEU A 224 1.03 0.81 22.06
C LEU A 224 0.79 -0.66 22.37
N SER A 225 -0.13 -0.94 23.30
CA SER A 225 -0.60 -2.30 23.54
C SER A 225 -1.42 -2.80 22.35
N ARG A 226 -1.63 -4.11 22.27
CA ARG A 226 -2.42 -4.78 21.21
C ARG A 226 -3.84 -4.19 21.11
N GLU A 227 -4.47 -3.98 22.25
CA GLU A 227 -5.81 -3.40 22.37
C GLU A 227 -5.83 -1.98 21.82
N LYS A 228 -4.80 -1.19 22.14
CA LYS A 228 -4.69 0.20 21.71
C LYS A 228 -4.38 0.30 20.21
N PHE A 229 -3.65 -0.65 19.64
CA PHE A 229 -3.47 -0.76 18.18
C PHE A 229 -4.79 -1.09 17.48
N ALA A 230 -5.55 -2.08 17.98
CA ALA A 230 -6.87 -2.40 17.44
C ALA A 230 -7.83 -1.18 17.51
N LEU A 231 -7.83 -0.44 18.63
CA LEU A 231 -8.60 0.80 18.76
C LEU A 231 -8.20 1.85 17.74
N ASN A 232 -6.89 2.08 17.55
CA ASN A 232 -6.42 3.03 16.55
C ASN A 232 -6.83 2.62 15.13
N ALA A 233 -6.75 1.33 14.80
CA ALA A 233 -7.17 0.83 13.50
C ALA A 233 -8.67 1.05 13.26
N PHE A 234 -9.52 0.79 14.27
CA PHE A 234 -10.95 1.10 14.20
C PHE A 234 -11.23 2.60 14.08
N GLU A 235 -10.46 3.45 14.76
CA GLU A 235 -10.60 4.91 14.67
C GLU A 235 -10.18 5.46 13.30
N GLU A 236 -9.08 4.97 12.74
CA GLU A 236 -8.64 5.33 11.39
C GLU A 236 -9.67 4.92 10.34
N GLU A 237 -10.21 3.69 10.44
CA GLU A 237 -11.27 3.20 9.57
C GLU A 237 -12.54 4.05 9.72
N LYS A 238 -12.97 4.34 10.96
CA LYS A 238 -14.14 5.20 11.21
C LYS A 238 -13.98 6.56 10.56
N LYS A 239 -12.81 7.18 10.71
CA LYS A 239 -12.48 8.48 10.10
C LYS A 239 -12.52 8.41 8.58
N PHE A 240 -12.02 7.33 7.99
CA PHE A 240 -12.12 7.10 6.55
C PHE A 240 -13.57 7.01 6.09
N GLN A 241 -14.40 6.20 6.74
CA GLN A 241 -15.82 6.06 6.40
C GLN A 241 -16.59 7.38 6.54
N MET A 242 -16.34 8.15 7.60
CA MET A 242 -16.93 9.48 7.79
C MET A 242 -16.55 10.46 6.67
N LYS A 243 -15.30 10.44 6.20
CA LYS A 243 -14.85 11.26 5.07
C LYS A 243 -15.57 10.88 3.76
N GLN A 244 -15.87 9.59 3.57
CA GLN A 244 -16.64 9.12 2.42
C GLN A 244 -18.09 9.59 2.48
N ILE A 245 -18.71 9.58 3.67
CA ILE A 245 -20.04 10.16 3.90
C ILE A 245 -20.05 11.65 3.54
N GLU A 246 -19.09 12.42 4.04
CA GLU A 246 -18.99 13.87 3.74
C GLU A 246 -18.85 14.13 2.22
N LYS A 247 -18.06 13.31 1.53
CA LYS A 247 -17.91 13.39 0.06
C LYS A 247 -19.23 13.13 -0.66
N LEU A 248 -20.00 12.14 -0.22
CA LEU A 248 -21.30 11.81 -0.82
C LEU A 248 -22.34 12.90 -0.54
N GLN A 249 -22.37 13.48 0.66
CA GLN A 249 -23.23 14.61 1.01
C GLN A 249 -22.96 15.82 0.11
N LYS A 250 -21.69 16.19 -0.07
CA LYS A 250 -21.29 17.27 -1.02
C LYS A 250 -21.66 16.97 -2.46
N ALA A 251 -21.66 15.70 -2.87
CA ALA A 251 -22.09 15.30 -4.20
C ALA A 251 -23.62 15.44 -4.37
N ILE A 252 -24.40 15.08 -3.34
CA ILE A 252 -25.85 15.28 -3.29
C ILE A 252 -26.18 16.76 -3.40
N GLU A 253 -25.55 17.64 -2.61
CA GLU A 253 -25.78 19.09 -2.65
C GLU A 253 -25.57 19.67 -4.07
N LYS A 254 -24.51 19.24 -4.76
CA LYS A 254 -24.23 19.66 -6.14
C LYS A 254 -25.28 19.15 -7.14
N LEU A 255 -25.75 17.91 -6.97
CA LEU A 255 -26.80 17.34 -7.80
C LEU A 255 -28.14 18.05 -7.58
N GLU A 256 -28.48 18.37 -6.33
CA GLU A 256 -29.70 19.11 -5.97
C GLU A 256 -29.68 20.53 -6.55
N ALA A 257 -28.56 21.25 -6.44
CA ALA A 257 -28.39 22.57 -7.06
C ALA A 257 -28.54 22.50 -8.60
N SER A 258 -27.97 21.47 -9.23
CA SER A 258 -28.09 21.26 -10.68
C SER A 258 -29.48 20.80 -11.12
N ILE A 259 -30.27 20.16 -10.25
CA ILE A 259 -31.69 19.88 -10.50
C ILE A 259 -32.48 21.19 -10.46
N GLU A 260 -32.18 22.08 -9.51
CA GLU A 260 -32.87 23.36 -9.39
C GLU A 260 -32.65 24.26 -10.62
N GLU A 261 -31.42 24.32 -11.13
CA GLU A 261 -31.12 25.00 -12.41
C GLU A 261 -31.89 24.40 -13.59
N ASN A 262 -31.97 23.07 -13.68
CA ASN A 262 -32.77 22.39 -14.70
C ASN A 262 -34.27 22.68 -14.54
N ARG A 263 -34.79 22.81 -13.31
CA ARG A 263 -36.18 23.21 -13.06
C ARG A 263 -36.46 24.63 -13.53
N THR A 264 -35.57 25.59 -13.27
CA THR A 264 -35.69 26.94 -13.82
C THR A 264 -35.69 26.91 -15.36
N THR A 265 -34.80 26.11 -15.96
CA THR A 265 -34.76 25.93 -17.42
C THR A 265 -36.08 25.34 -17.95
N LEU A 266 -36.66 24.37 -17.24
CA LEU A 266 -37.94 23.76 -17.58
C LEU A 266 -39.06 24.80 -17.56
N GLU A 267 -39.15 25.61 -16.50
CA GLU A 267 -40.14 26.69 -16.40
C GLU A 267 -40.02 27.71 -17.54
N ASP A 268 -38.80 28.07 -17.94
CA ASP A 268 -38.55 28.99 -19.05
C ASP A 268 -38.94 28.39 -20.41
N LEU A 269 -38.65 27.11 -20.64
CA LEU A 269 -39.06 26.37 -21.84
C LEU A 269 -40.58 26.21 -21.92
N GLU A 270 -41.25 25.90 -20.80
CA GLU A 270 -42.71 25.80 -20.72
C GLU A 270 -43.37 27.15 -21.00
N ARG A 271 -42.85 28.23 -20.42
CA ARG A 271 -43.36 29.60 -20.64
C ARG A 271 -43.20 30.03 -22.10
N SER A 272 -42.02 29.79 -22.68
CA SER A 272 -41.73 30.13 -24.07
C SER A 272 -42.57 29.32 -25.06
N GLY A 273 -42.81 28.04 -24.74
CA GLY A 273 -43.60 27.11 -25.55
C GLY A 273 -45.02 27.57 -25.85
N GLN A 274 -45.63 28.38 -24.97
CA GLN A 274 -46.99 28.93 -25.15
C GLN A 274 -47.14 29.82 -26.40
N TYR A 275 -46.03 30.34 -26.92
CA TYR A 275 -46.00 31.24 -28.07
C TYR A 275 -45.42 30.59 -29.33
N LEU A 276 -44.98 29.33 -29.26
CA LEU A 276 -44.36 28.62 -30.38
C LEU A 276 -45.39 27.81 -31.17
N VAL A 277 -45.13 27.67 -32.48
CA VAL A 277 -45.97 26.90 -33.41
C VAL A 277 -45.09 26.11 -34.38
N GLY A 278 -45.67 25.07 -35.00
CA GLY A 278 -44.98 24.27 -36.01
C GLY A 278 -43.72 23.59 -35.48
N SER A 279 -42.64 23.59 -36.28
CA SER A 279 -41.37 22.94 -35.92
C SER A 279 -40.75 23.46 -34.62
N ASN A 280 -40.86 24.76 -34.34
CA ASN A 280 -40.30 25.35 -33.13
C ASN A 280 -40.97 24.83 -31.85
N LEU A 281 -42.27 24.50 -31.92
CA LEU A 281 -42.99 23.89 -30.80
C LEU A 281 -42.49 22.46 -30.56
N THR A 282 -42.30 21.68 -31.62
CA THR A 282 -41.76 20.31 -31.53
C THR A 282 -40.35 20.32 -30.93
N GLU A 283 -39.45 21.18 -31.42
CA GLU A 283 -38.09 21.29 -30.87
C GLU A 283 -38.09 21.70 -29.38
N ASN A 284 -39.02 22.56 -28.96
CA ASN A 284 -39.16 22.95 -27.56
C ASN A 284 -39.63 21.79 -26.67
N GLN A 285 -40.57 20.97 -27.16
CA GLN A 285 -41.03 19.77 -26.46
C GLN A 285 -39.89 18.75 -26.30
N GLU A 286 -39.07 18.54 -27.33
CA GLU A 286 -37.89 17.66 -27.21
C GLU A 286 -36.88 18.18 -26.18
N LYS A 287 -36.66 19.50 -26.10
CA LYS A 287 -35.81 20.10 -25.06
C LYS A 287 -36.37 19.87 -23.67
N ILE A 288 -37.67 20.04 -23.48
CA ILE A 288 -38.37 19.75 -22.21
C ILE A 288 -38.13 18.29 -21.80
N GLU A 289 -38.40 17.34 -22.69
CA GLU A 289 -38.20 15.92 -22.41
C GLU A 289 -36.73 15.59 -22.05
N ASN A 290 -35.77 16.24 -22.70
CA ASN A 290 -34.36 16.05 -22.39
C ASN A 290 -34.00 16.59 -21.00
N VAL A 291 -34.48 17.78 -20.63
CA VAL A 291 -34.28 18.36 -19.30
C VAL A 291 -34.92 17.49 -18.21
N GLU A 292 -36.12 16.95 -18.45
CA GLU A 292 -36.78 16.01 -17.53
C GLU A 292 -35.98 14.71 -17.36
N LYS A 293 -35.46 14.14 -18.45
CA LYS A 293 -34.58 12.95 -18.40
C LYS A 293 -33.32 13.22 -17.58
N GLU A 294 -32.71 14.39 -17.73
CA GLU A 294 -31.55 14.80 -16.93
C GLU A 294 -31.89 14.91 -15.44
N ILE A 295 -33.02 15.54 -15.09
CA ILE A 295 -33.49 15.64 -13.70
C ILE A 295 -33.67 14.23 -13.11
N ASN A 296 -34.36 13.34 -13.82
CA ASN A 296 -34.58 11.97 -13.38
C ASN A 296 -33.26 11.20 -13.19
N GLY A 297 -32.31 11.34 -14.12
CA GLY A 297 -30.98 10.74 -14.01
C GLY A 297 -30.18 11.26 -12.81
N LYS A 298 -30.25 12.57 -12.52
CA LYS A 298 -29.64 13.18 -11.32
C LYS A 298 -30.32 12.66 -10.04
N GLN A 299 -31.64 12.53 -10.02
CA GLN A 299 -32.40 12.01 -8.87
C GLN A 299 -32.04 10.55 -8.54
N MET A 300 -31.86 9.69 -9.55
CA MET A 300 -31.40 8.31 -9.33
C MET A 300 -30.01 8.28 -8.68
N LYS A 301 -29.08 9.14 -9.12
CA LYS A 301 -27.75 9.25 -8.51
C LYS A 301 -27.81 9.74 -7.06
N ILE A 302 -28.71 10.68 -6.74
CA ILE A 302 -28.96 11.12 -5.36
C ILE A 302 -29.42 9.94 -4.51
N ASN A 303 -30.38 9.14 -5.00
CA ASN A 303 -30.90 7.99 -4.25
C ASN A 303 -29.78 6.96 -3.99
N GLN A 304 -28.99 6.62 -5.01
CA GLN A 304 -27.81 5.74 -4.85
C GLN A 304 -26.81 6.28 -3.83
N ALA A 305 -26.53 7.60 -3.85
CA ALA A 305 -25.64 8.21 -2.88
C ALA A 305 -26.21 8.13 -1.44
N LYS A 306 -27.53 8.29 -1.26
CA LYS A 306 -28.20 8.13 0.04
C LYS A 306 -28.13 6.69 0.56
N ASP A 307 -28.34 5.70 -0.31
CA ASP A 307 -28.21 4.28 0.06
C ASP A 307 -26.77 3.93 0.48
N ASN A 308 -25.79 4.47 -0.25
CA ASN A 308 -24.38 4.32 0.11
C ASN A 308 -24.05 4.99 1.46
N ILE A 309 -24.58 6.20 1.72
CA ILE A 309 -24.43 6.87 3.03
C ILE A 309 -25.01 5.98 4.14
N SER A 310 -26.20 5.43 3.97
CA SER A 310 -26.83 4.52 4.95
C SER A 310 -25.94 3.30 5.26
N THR A 311 -25.36 2.69 4.22
CA THR A 311 -24.42 1.57 4.37
C THR A 311 -23.17 1.97 5.16
N LEU A 312 -22.58 3.13 4.85
CA LEU A 312 -21.41 3.66 5.55
C LEU A 312 -21.74 4.02 7.01
N GLN A 313 -22.93 4.55 7.28
CA GLN A 313 -23.40 4.86 8.63
C GLN A 313 -23.47 3.60 9.50
N ASN A 314 -24.04 2.52 8.95
CA ASN A 314 -24.09 1.22 9.64
C ASN A 314 -22.69 0.67 9.93
N ALA A 315 -21.72 0.88 9.03
CA ALA A 315 -20.33 0.49 9.25
C ALA A 315 -19.68 1.32 10.38
N VAL A 316 -19.94 2.63 10.43
CA VAL A 316 -19.49 3.50 11.53
C VAL A 316 -20.07 3.05 12.88
N ASP A 317 -21.37 2.75 12.93
CA ASP A 317 -22.02 2.27 14.15
C ASP A 317 -21.45 0.91 14.61
N ALA A 318 -21.09 0.03 13.67
CA ALA A 318 -20.45 -1.23 13.98
C ALA A 318 -19.03 -1.01 14.55
N LEU A 319 -18.25 -0.08 13.98
CA LEU A 319 -16.93 0.28 14.50
C LEU A 319 -17.02 0.89 15.91
N ASP A 320 -18.03 1.71 16.18
CA ASP A 320 -18.26 2.28 17.50
C ASP A 320 -18.56 1.21 18.56
N ARG A 321 -19.37 0.20 18.21
CA ARG A 321 -19.59 -0.97 19.08
C ARG A 321 -18.29 -1.76 19.31
N SER A 322 -17.53 -2.05 18.25
CA SER A 322 -16.25 -2.76 18.38
C SER A 322 -15.26 -2.02 19.28
N MET A 323 -15.15 -0.69 19.15
CA MET A 323 -14.29 0.12 20.03
C MET A 323 -14.75 0.05 21.49
N GLN A 324 -16.06 0.14 21.73
CA GLN A 324 -16.61 0.00 23.08
C GLN A 324 -16.31 -1.38 23.67
N GLU A 325 -16.50 -2.45 22.90
CA GLU A 325 -16.20 -3.81 23.35
C GLU A 325 -14.71 -4.01 23.65
N VAL A 326 -13.80 -3.36 22.91
CA VAL A 326 -12.37 -3.41 23.22
C VAL A 326 -12.08 -2.67 24.52
N HIS A 327 -12.72 -1.53 24.76
CA HIS A 327 -12.60 -0.79 26.03
C HIS A 327 -13.11 -1.58 27.23
N ASP A 328 -14.23 -2.28 27.06
CA ASP A 328 -14.87 -3.07 28.12
C ASP A 328 -14.23 -4.48 28.28
N GLY A 329 -13.26 -4.82 27.43
CA GLY A 329 -12.55 -6.11 27.46
C GLY A 329 -13.39 -7.30 26.97
N THR A 330 -14.52 -7.04 26.31
CA THR A 330 -15.47 -8.05 25.83
C THR A 330 -15.33 -8.34 24.34
N TYR A 331 -14.51 -7.57 23.62
CA TYR A 331 -14.32 -7.75 22.18
C TYR A 331 -13.75 -9.13 21.86
N GLN A 332 -14.45 -9.86 21.00
CA GLN A 332 -13.96 -11.13 20.46
C GLN A 332 -13.41 -10.90 19.07
N PHE A 333 -12.08 -10.95 18.96
CA PHE A 333 -11.40 -10.95 17.68
C PHE A 333 -11.87 -12.15 16.84
N ASN A 334 -12.03 -11.93 15.53
CA ASN A 334 -12.49 -12.96 14.57
C ASN A 334 -11.58 -14.22 14.57
N ALA A 335 -10.32 -14.05 14.98
CA ALA A 335 -9.38 -15.10 15.30
C ALA A 335 -8.53 -14.69 16.53
N PRO A 336 -7.92 -15.62 17.27
CA PRO A 336 -6.98 -15.24 18.33
C PRO A 336 -5.84 -14.41 17.76
N ILE A 337 -5.33 -13.45 18.56
CA ILE A 337 -4.10 -12.73 18.23
C ILE A 337 -2.94 -13.73 18.30
N THR A 338 -2.18 -13.83 17.21
CA THR A 338 -1.04 -14.74 17.11
C THR A 338 0.25 -13.95 17.30
N SER A 339 1.13 -14.44 18.18
CA SER A 339 2.54 -14.01 18.20
C SER A 339 3.38 -15.02 17.46
N VAL A 340 4.16 -14.53 16.51
CA VAL A 340 5.11 -15.33 15.73
C VAL A 340 6.50 -14.80 16.04
N GLU A 341 7.35 -15.68 16.56
CA GLU A 341 8.78 -15.42 16.65
C GLU A 341 9.41 -15.69 15.28
N MET A 342 10.46 -14.95 14.93
CA MET A 342 11.12 -15.14 13.64
C MET A 342 11.72 -16.54 13.58
N ASP A 343 11.45 -17.28 12.49
CA ASP A 343 11.94 -18.65 12.32
C ASP A 343 13.41 -18.65 11.86
N PHE A 344 14.18 -19.64 12.31
CA PHE A 344 15.65 -19.67 12.25
C PHE A 344 16.24 -20.11 10.91
#